data_AF-A0A2R7RCK6-F1
#
_entry.id   AF-A0A2R7RCK6-F1
#
_cell.length_a   1.000
_cell.length_b   1.000
_cell.length_c   1.000
_cell.angle_alpha   90.00
_cell.angle_beta   90.00
_cell.angle_gamma   90.00
#
_symmetry.space_group_name_H-M   'P 1'
#
loop_
_entity.id
_entity.type
_entity.pdbx_description
1 polymer ?
#
loop_
_entity_poly.entity_id
_entity_poly.type
_entity_poly.pdbx_seq_one_letter_code
_entity_poly.pdbx_strand_id
1 'polypeptide(L)'
;MALYQPEPVEISTRIRPGEWTEESLTQLLASYRTRIMEMGASASEVVEEVERTEDGAVKVSVAWVKPVMAEAEGYTEENPGNPDRRQL
;
A
#
# COMPACT_ATOMS: atom_id res chain seq x y z
N MET A 1 18.43 7.49 -13.94
CA MET A 1 18.63 6.17 -13.30
C MET A 1 17.34 5.87 -12.54
N ALA A 2 16.61 4.82 -12.91
CA ALA A 2 15.42 4.41 -12.17
C ALA A 2 15.87 3.90 -10.80
N LEU A 3 15.35 4.50 -9.73
CA LEU A 3 15.52 3.96 -8.38
C LEU A 3 14.91 2.55 -8.40
N TYR A 4 15.71 1.55 -8.07
CA TYR A 4 15.20 0.19 -7.88
C TYR A 4 14.18 0.24 -6.75
N GLN A 5 12.89 0.31 -7.10
CA GLN A 5 11.81 0.07 -6.17
C GLN A 5 11.72 -1.46 -6.05
N PRO A 6 12.01 -2.05 -4.88
CA PRO A 6 11.80 -3.48 -4.70
C PRO A 6 10.33 -3.79 -5.02
N GLU A 7 10.09 -4.87 -5.76
CA GLU A 7 8.73 -5.26 -6.12
C GLU A 7 7.89 -5.39 -4.84
N PRO A 8 6.68 -4.79 -4.80
CA PRO A 8 5.83 -4.86 -3.62
C PRO A 8 5.50 -6.33 -3.33
N VAL A 9 5.77 -6.76 -2.09
CA VAL A 9 5.52 -8.13 -1.67
C VAL A 9 4.05 -8.25 -1.29
N GLU A 10 3.32 -9.10 -2.00
CA GLU A 10 1.92 -9.41 -1.71
C GLU A 10 1.74 -10.91 -1.46
N ILE A 11 0.99 -11.25 -0.39
CA ILE A 11 0.49 -12.59 -0.14
C ILE A 11 -1.03 -12.55 -0.31
N SER A 12 -1.55 -13.18 -1.35
CA SER A 12 -2.99 -13.29 -1.58
C SER A 12 -3.47 -14.73 -1.61
N THR A 13 -4.67 -14.98 -1.07
CA THR A 13 -5.30 -16.29 -1.02
C THR A 13 -6.80 -16.17 -1.23
N ARG A 14 -7.31 -16.98 -2.16
CA ARG A 14 -8.74 -17.08 -2.46
C ARG A 14 -9.31 -18.32 -1.79
N ILE A 15 -10.41 -18.14 -1.07
CA ILE A 15 -11.09 -19.17 -0.29
C ILE A 15 -12.51 -19.31 -0.84
N ARG A 16 -12.97 -20.55 -1.05
CA ARG A 16 -14.30 -20.83 -1.59
C ARG A 16 -15.40 -20.53 -0.58
N PRO A 17 -16.63 -20.23 -1.04
CA PRO A 17 -17.78 -20.11 -0.15
C PRO A 17 -17.92 -21.35 0.74
N GLY A 18 -18.08 -21.16 2.05
CA GLY A 18 -18.20 -22.23 3.04
C GLY A 18 -16.89 -22.77 3.61
N GLU A 19 -15.73 -22.44 3.02
CA GLU A 19 -14.41 -22.78 3.57
C GLU A 19 -13.83 -21.67 4.45
N TRP A 20 -14.42 -20.48 4.45
CA TRP A 20 -14.00 -19.37 5.28
C TRP A 20 -15.01 -19.09 6.39
N THR A 21 -14.48 -18.70 7.55
CA THR A 21 -15.21 -18.10 8.67
C THR A 21 -14.51 -16.81 9.07
N GLU A 22 -15.18 -15.93 9.82
CA GLU A 22 -14.53 -14.69 10.29
C GLU A 22 -13.30 -14.98 11.16
N GLU A 23 -13.34 -16.06 11.94
CA GLU A 23 -12.20 -16.53 12.74
C GLU A 23 -11.04 -16.98 11.85
N SER A 24 -11.28 -17.83 10.84
CA SER A 24 -10.22 -18.28 9.93
C SER A 24 -9.63 -17.15 9.10
N LEU A 25 -10.45 -16.18 8.65
CA LEU A 25 -9.98 -14.99 7.95
C LEU A 25 -9.05 -14.15 8.85
N THR A 26 -9.44 -13.94 10.10
CA THR A 26 -8.63 -13.20 11.09
C THR A 26 -7.31 -13.91 11.36
N GLN A 27 -7.33 -15.24 11.50
CA GLN A 27 -6.11 -16.02 11.68
C GLN A 27 -5.19 -15.97 10.45
N LEU A 28 -5.76 -16.00 9.24
CA LEU A 28 -5.01 -15.88 7.98
C LEU A 28 -4.34 -14.52 7.85
N LEU A 29 -5.09 -13.45 8.10
CA LEU A 29 -4.58 -12.08 8.11
C LEU A 29 -3.42 -11.93 9.11
N ALA A 30 -3.62 -12.37 10.36
CA ALA A 30 -2.58 -12.33 11.38
C ALA A 30 -1.33 -13.12 10.97
N SER A 31 -1.51 -14.29 10.34
CA SER A 31 -0.40 -15.13 9.88
C SER A 31 0.38 -14.46 8.75
N TYR A 32 -0.32 -13.90 7.74
CA TYR A 32 0.32 -13.21 6.62
C TYR A 32 1.00 -11.92 7.04
N ARG A 33 0.35 -11.14 7.90
CA ARG A 33 0.94 -9.96 8.52
C ARG A 33 2.21 -10.31 9.27
N THR A 34 2.19 -11.35 10.12
CA THR A 34 3.38 -11.80 10.86
C THR A 34 4.51 -12.13 9.90
N ARG A 35 4.22 -12.87 8.83
CA ARG A 35 5.21 -13.25 7.83
C ARG A 35 5.81 -12.04 7.10
N ILE A 36 4.99 -11.04 6.79
CA ILE A 36 5.47 -9.79 6.17
C ILE A 36 6.31 -8.96 7.16
N MET A 37 5.91 -8.92 8.44
CA MET A 37 6.70 -8.28 9.48
C MET A 37 8.03 -9.00 9.74
N GLU A 38 8.07 -10.34 9.67
CA GLU A 38 9.29 -11.15 9.75
C GLU A 38 10.25 -10.86 8.60
N MET A 39 9.75 -10.43 7.44
CA MET A 39 10.57 -9.96 6.31
C MET A 39 11.13 -8.55 6.52
N GLY A 40 10.73 -7.85 7.58
CA GLY A 40 11.22 -6.51 7.94
C GLY A 40 10.25 -5.37 7.73
N ALA A 41 8.99 -5.65 7.36
CA ALA A 41 7.96 -4.62 7.26
C ALA A 41 7.54 -4.10 8.63
N SER A 42 7.36 -2.78 8.75
CA SER A 42 6.74 -2.18 9.92
C SER A 42 5.22 -2.38 9.87
N ALA A 43 4.54 -2.40 11.02
CA ALA A 43 3.08 -2.52 11.05
C ALA A 43 2.34 -1.43 10.26
N SER A 44 2.94 -0.24 10.11
CA SER A 44 2.40 0.87 9.29
C SER A 44 2.62 0.71 7.79
N GLU A 45 3.43 -0.26 7.37
CA GLU A 45 3.76 -0.57 5.96
C GLU A 45 3.01 -1.83 5.49
N VAL A 46 2.22 -2.45 6.36
CA VAL A 46 1.41 -3.62 6.03
C VAL A 46 -0.02 -3.18 5.78
N VAL A 47 -0.53 -3.49 4.59
CA VAL A 47 -1.93 -3.27 4.21
C VAL A 47 -2.64 -4.62 4.14
N GLU A 48 -3.76 -4.71 4.83
CA GLU A 48 -4.61 -5.90 4.94
C GLU A 48 -5.91 -5.64 4.17
N GLU A 49 -6.21 -6.44 3.15
CA GLU A 49 -7.40 -6.33 2.32
C GLU A 49 -8.19 -7.64 2.29
N VAL A 50 -9.51 -7.52 2.41
CA VAL A 50 -10.44 -8.65 2.32
C VAL A 50 -11.53 -8.31 1.32
N GLU A 51 -11.46 -8.94 0.16
CA GLU A 51 -12.45 -8.80 -0.90
C GLU A 51 -13.44 -9.96 -0.83
N ARG A 52 -14.72 -9.63 -0.73
CA ARG A 52 -15.81 -10.62 -0.80
C ARG A 52 -16.42 -10.57 -2.19
N THR A 53 -16.35 -11.68 -2.91
CA THR A 53 -16.89 -11.80 -4.27
C THR A 53 -18.38 -12.09 -4.25
N GLU A 54 -19.08 -11.75 -5.33
CA GLU A 54 -20.52 -11.99 -5.51
C GLU A 54 -20.87 -13.49 -5.51
N ASP A 55 -19.92 -14.35 -5.90
CA ASP A 55 -20.04 -15.81 -5.82
C ASP A 55 -19.90 -16.39 -4.39
N GLY A 56 -19.71 -15.53 -3.38
CA GLY A 56 -19.54 -15.91 -1.98
C GLY A 56 -18.12 -16.38 -1.61
N ALA A 57 -17.18 -16.37 -2.55
CA ALA A 57 -15.77 -16.57 -2.25
C ALA A 57 -15.16 -15.33 -1.60
N VAL A 58 -14.12 -15.52 -0.79
CA VAL A 58 -13.38 -14.44 -0.16
C VAL A 58 -11.93 -14.49 -0.60
N LYS A 59 -11.39 -13.35 -1.00
CA LYS A 59 -9.98 -13.17 -1.29
C LYS A 59 -9.37 -12.33 -0.16
N VAL A 60 -8.40 -12.90 0.53
CA VAL A 60 -7.59 -12.20 1.54
C VAL A 60 -6.26 -11.83 0.88
N SER A 61 -5.84 -10.59 1.02
CA SER A 61 -4.57 -10.09 0.49
C SER A 61 -3.88 -9.28 1.57
N VAL A 62 -2.59 -9.54 1.79
CA VAL A 62 -1.76 -8.71 2.67
C VAL A 62 -0.54 -8.27 1.87
N ALA A 63 -0.34 -6.96 1.79
CA ALA A 63 0.71 -6.35 1.00
C ALA A 63 1.66 -5.55 1.88
N TRP A 64 2.96 -5.64 1.56
CA TRP A 64 3.97 -4.71 2.05
C TRP A 64 4.03 -3.52 1.11
N VAL A 65 3.36 -2.44 1.49
CA VAL A 65 3.44 -1.16 0.81
C VAL A 65 4.42 -0.27 1.57
N LYS A 66 5.55 0.07 0.95
CA LYS A 66 6.31 1.21 1.46
C LYS A 66 5.42 2.44 1.37
N PRO A 67 5.45 3.37 2.35
CA PRO A 67 4.77 4.63 2.19
C PRO A 67 5.24 5.17 0.85
N VAL A 68 4.28 5.35 -0.07
CA VAL A 68 4.51 6.26 -1.19
C VAL A 68 4.90 7.53 -0.46
N MET A 69 6.18 7.90 -0.46
CA MET A 69 6.50 9.30 -0.33
C MET A 69 5.71 9.88 -1.49
N ALA A 70 4.52 10.40 -1.18
CA ALA A 70 3.78 11.20 -2.10
C ALA A 70 4.78 12.28 -2.47
N GLU A 71 5.40 12.08 -3.62
CA GLU A 71 6.19 13.07 -4.29
C GLU A 71 5.17 14.19 -4.41
N ALA A 72 5.31 15.20 -3.55
CA ALA A 72 4.53 16.40 -3.63
C ALA A 72 4.95 17.05 -4.94
N GLU A 73 4.37 16.57 -6.04
CA GLU A 73 4.38 17.22 -7.34
C GLU A 73 3.54 18.48 -7.19
N GLY A 74 4.20 19.47 -6.60
CA GLY A 74 3.71 20.80 -6.34
C GLY A 74 4.84 21.80 -6.54
N TYR A 75 5.68 21.61 -7.57
CA TYR A 75 6.33 22.75 -8.21
C TYR A 75 5.22 23.57 -8.90
N THR A 76 4.52 24.40 -8.12
CA THR A 76 3.85 25.56 -8.71
C THR A 76 4.88 26.68 -8.69
N GLU A 77 5.35 26.99 -9.90
CA GLU A 77 6.12 28.16 -10.25
C GLU A 77 5.38 29.42 -9.79
N GLU A 78 5.74 29.93 -8.62
CA GLU A 78 5.52 31.33 -8.30
C GLU A 78 6.87 31.99 -8.03
N ASN A 79 7.36 32.69 -9.04
CA ASN A 79 8.38 33.72 -8.90
C ASN A 79 7.66 35.08 -8.81
N PRO A 80 7.17 35.52 -7.64
CA PRO A 80 6.68 36.88 -7.47
C PRO A 80 7.85 37.77 -7.06
N GLY A 81 8.67 38.23 -8.02
CA GLY A 81 9.78 39.08 -7.64
C GLY A 81 10.69 39.64 -8.71
N ASN A 82 10.19 39.99 -9.89
CA ASN A 82 10.88 40.98 -10.72
C ASN A 82 10.21 42.36 -10.56
N PRO A 83 10.57 43.17 -9.56
CA PRO A 83 10.26 44.58 -9.62
C PRO A 83 11.22 45.22 -10.61
N ASP A 84 10.68 45.52 -11.79
CA ASP A 84 10.91 46.76 -12.52
C ASP A 84 12.16 47.56 -12.09
N ARG A 85 13.26 47.39 -12.83
CA ARG A 85 14.30 48.43 -12.95
C ARG A 85 14.17 49.08 -14.31
N ARG A 86 13.06 49.81 -14.52
CA ARG A 86 13.00 50.88 -15.49
C ARG A 86 13.20 52.22 -14.76
N GLN A 87 14.13 53.00 -15.30
CA GLN A 87 14.24 54.47 -15.16
C GLN A 87 14.78 55.01 -13.82
N LEU A 88 16.07 55.33 -13.80
CA LEU A 88 16.60 56.69 -13.50
C LEU A 88 18.09 56.75 -13.85
#